data_AF-A0A8C8IBZ9-F1
#
_entry.id   AF-A0A8C8IBZ9-F1
#
_cell.length_a   1.000
_cell.length_b   1.000
_cell.length_c   1.000
_cell.angle_alpha   90.00
_cell.angle_beta   90.00
_cell.angle_gamma   90.00
#
_symmetry.space_group_name_H-M   'P 1'
#
loop_
_entity.id
_entity.type
_entity.pdbx_description
1 polymer ?
#
loop_
_entity_poly.entity_id
_entity_poly.type
_entity_poly.pdbx_seq_one_letter_code
_entity_poly.pdbx_strand_id
1 'polypeptide(L)'
;GPYRNGLLRSLWRNLTGLHRALTSTPSNTFGMNWNADCKPGLIVSTYFRSCSVHGYTATIICEYTHTHSPMPYPQMCPPPLCSVTPSQKYSQRGGRGEVVSTFGAVQGTRWAGRKGQTNGVQLELLEGSEDSLINNYKYMFQRLRDVRNVLTEKIEELGEELRTNFNIEEFSPVSLPAQDSVIVLGQVCCDSNGKLNSQSVLLEAGPDQGGRQVPVDLSELRDYSLFPGQVVVMEGMNTSGRKFVASKLFEGVPLPFYSTPIKQEMDMDIPDVPEQFLVMVACGPYTPSDGLTFDPLVDLINVIARDRPDVCILLGPFVDSKHEQIEVPFHSLFDCFFFLCVIVEGTKGVGCRLVFVPSQRDVHHHFIYPQPPFILPDLSKDDAKRMTLVPDPCTLLIDGVTFGLTSTDILFHMGAEEISCASGSDRFSRILKHMLTQRNYYPLYPPVEEVNMDYEKFQGYGQMPLSPDVLIVPSELRFFIKDVIGCVCVNPGRLTKGQVGGTYGRLLIQRSAPSIDGKRVSPCVAGQVVKI
;
A
#
# COMPACT_ATOMS: atom_id res chain seq x y z
N GLY A 1 -33.02 3.80 -30.17
CA GLY A 1 -33.21 5.26 -30.32
C GLY A 1 -32.00 5.88 -31.01
N PRO A 2 -32.16 6.98 -31.75
CA PRO A 2 -31.14 7.50 -32.69
C PRO A 2 -29.89 8.11 -32.02
N TYR A 3 -29.80 8.12 -30.68
CA TYR A 3 -28.62 8.59 -29.93
C TYR A 3 -27.47 7.56 -29.82
N ARG A 4 -27.65 6.31 -30.28
CA ARG A 4 -26.59 5.26 -30.24
C ARG A 4 -25.52 5.38 -31.33
N ASN A 5 -25.75 6.14 -32.41
CA ASN A 5 -24.83 6.22 -33.55
C ASN A 5 -23.83 7.39 -33.50
N GLY A 6 -23.98 8.33 -32.57
CA GLY A 6 -23.05 9.46 -32.39
C GLY A 6 -21.73 9.07 -31.71
N LEU A 7 -21.79 8.18 -30.71
CA LEU A 7 -20.64 7.74 -29.91
C LEU A 7 -19.60 6.97 -30.74
N LEU A 8 -20.06 6.05 -31.61
CA LEU A 8 -19.20 5.23 -32.47
C LEU A 8 -18.43 6.04 -33.51
N ARG A 9 -19.02 7.12 -34.06
CA ARG A 9 -18.35 8.00 -35.03
C ARG A 9 -17.34 8.93 -34.38
N SER A 10 -17.56 9.33 -33.13
CA SER A 10 -16.61 10.16 -32.38
C SER A 10 -15.37 9.36 -31.95
N LEU A 11 -15.55 8.12 -31.48
CA LEU A 11 -14.44 7.23 -31.09
C LEU A 11 -13.54 6.90 -32.29
N TRP A 12 -14.13 6.57 -33.45
CA TRP A 12 -13.39 6.29 -34.69
C TRP A 12 -12.74 7.53 -35.32
N ARG A 13 -13.38 8.71 -35.27
CA ARG A 13 -12.77 9.96 -35.78
C ARG A 13 -11.55 10.40 -34.94
N ASN A 14 -11.58 10.19 -33.63
CA ASN A 14 -10.47 10.57 -32.76
C ASN A 14 -9.26 9.62 -32.94
N LEU A 15 -9.50 8.32 -33.12
CA LEU A 15 -8.43 7.34 -33.42
C LEU A 15 -7.78 7.56 -34.80
N THR A 16 -8.57 7.92 -35.82
CA THR A 16 -8.05 8.20 -37.18
C THR A 16 -7.41 9.59 -37.32
N GLY A 17 -7.87 10.58 -36.55
CA GLY A 17 -7.24 11.91 -36.46
C GLY A 17 -5.86 11.87 -35.80
N LEU A 18 -5.71 11.05 -34.75
CA LEU A 18 -4.44 10.85 -34.04
C LEU A 18 -3.42 10.10 -34.91
N HIS A 19 -3.85 9.09 -35.67
CA HIS A 19 -3.00 8.40 -36.63
C HIS A 19 -2.48 9.32 -37.75
N ARG A 20 -3.28 10.29 -38.24
CA ARG A 20 -2.81 11.24 -39.27
C ARG A 20 -1.78 12.23 -38.74
N ALA A 21 -1.92 12.68 -37.49
CA ALA A 21 -0.97 13.59 -36.85
C ALA A 21 0.40 12.94 -36.61
N LEU A 22 0.43 11.63 -36.34
CA LEU A 22 1.65 10.85 -36.12
C LEU A 22 2.44 10.54 -37.40
N THR A 23 1.79 10.62 -38.58
CA THR A 23 2.44 10.34 -39.87
C THR A 23 2.95 11.58 -40.61
N SER A 24 2.78 12.80 -40.06
CA SER A 24 3.06 14.06 -40.78
C SER A 24 4.29 14.84 -40.33
N THR A 25 5.14 14.31 -39.45
CA THR A 25 6.40 14.98 -39.06
C THR A 25 7.63 14.25 -39.62
N PRO A 26 8.41 14.86 -40.53
CA PRO A 26 9.63 14.26 -41.04
C PRO A 26 10.80 14.59 -40.10
N SER A 27 11.34 13.59 -39.41
CA SER A 27 12.68 13.66 -38.83
C SER A 27 13.63 12.82 -39.68
N ASN A 28 14.41 13.51 -40.51
CA ASN A 28 15.63 12.96 -41.10
C ASN A 28 16.51 12.41 -39.97
N THR A 29 16.98 11.17 -40.08
CA THR A 29 18.40 10.75 -40.20
C THR A 29 18.50 9.25 -39.88
N PHE A 30 19.37 8.55 -40.64
CA PHE A 30 19.78 7.13 -40.55
C PHE A 30 18.84 6.07 -41.15
N GLY A 31 19.26 5.57 -42.30
CA GLY A 31 18.59 4.53 -43.07
C GLY A 31 19.13 3.13 -42.83
N MET A 32 18.26 2.15 -43.08
CA MET A 32 18.61 0.80 -43.50
C MET A 32 17.51 0.29 -44.47
N ASN A 33 17.98 -0.37 -45.54
CA ASN A 33 17.21 -0.85 -46.69
C ASN A 33 16.14 -1.87 -46.31
N TRP A 34 14.94 -1.72 -46.88
CA TRP A 34 13.91 -2.76 -46.90
C TRP A 34 14.07 -3.60 -48.17
N ASN A 35 14.23 -4.92 -48.02
CA ASN A 35 13.96 -5.87 -49.11
C ASN A 35 12.55 -6.43 -48.89
N ALA A 36 11.66 -6.11 -49.83
CA ALA A 36 10.34 -6.68 -49.95
C ALA A 36 10.46 -8.02 -50.68
N ASP A 37 10.18 -9.13 -49.99
CA ASP A 37 9.57 -10.33 -50.59
C ASP A 37 9.43 -11.44 -49.53
N CYS A 38 8.21 -11.64 -49.02
CA CYS A 38 7.71 -12.93 -48.52
C CYS A 38 6.17 -12.89 -48.46
N LYS A 39 5.52 -13.76 -49.25
CA LYS A 39 4.07 -14.06 -49.20
C LYS A 39 3.76 -15.08 -48.08
N PRO A 40 2.49 -15.18 -47.61
CA PRO A 40 2.19 -15.64 -46.25
C PRO A 40 2.20 -17.17 -46.12
N GLY A 41 2.90 -17.67 -45.10
CA GLY A 41 2.79 -19.04 -44.62
C GLY A 41 1.84 -19.09 -43.42
N LEU A 42 0.71 -19.76 -43.59
CA LEU A 42 -0.33 -19.94 -42.58
C LEU A 42 0.09 -21.04 -41.59
N ILE A 43 0.50 -20.67 -40.37
CA ILE A 43 0.42 -21.57 -39.20
C ILE A 43 0.03 -20.71 -38.00
N VAL A 44 -1.27 -20.65 -37.70
CA VAL A 44 -1.82 -19.99 -36.52
C VAL A 44 -2.50 -21.06 -35.66
N SER A 45 -1.99 -21.26 -34.45
CA SER A 45 -2.77 -21.85 -33.36
C SER A 45 -3.14 -20.71 -32.41
N THR A 46 -4.23 -20.01 -32.71
CA THR A 46 -4.80 -18.95 -31.87
C THR A 46 -5.63 -19.60 -30.76
N TYR A 47 -5.29 -19.33 -29.50
CA TYR A 47 -6.22 -19.52 -28.39
C TYR A 47 -7.10 -18.28 -28.27
N PHE A 48 -8.38 -18.42 -28.61
CA PHE A 48 -9.39 -17.40 -28.37
C PHE A 48 -10.10 -17.69 -27.04
N ARG A 49 -10.09 -16.73 -26.11
CA ARG A 49 -11.13 -16.64 -25.08
C ARG A 49 -11.80 -15.28 -25.17
N SER A 50 -13.05 -15.28 -25.59
CA SER A 50 -13.95 -14.14 -25.55
C SER A 50 -14.60 -14.08 -24.17
N CYS A 51 -14.49 -12.95 -23.48
CA CYS A 51 -15.31 -12.65 -22.31
C CYS A 51 -16.41 -11.68 -22.73
N SER A 52 -17.67 -12.06 -22.53
CA SER A 52 -18.83 -11.23 -22.85
C SER A 52 -19.42 -10.66 -21.57
N VAL A 53 -19.44 -9.33 -21.46
CA VAL A 53 -20.22 -8.63 -20.45
C VAL A 53 -21.14 -7.66 -21.20
N HIS A 54 -22.46 -7.84 -21.03
CA HIS A 54 -23.51 -7.02 -21.62
C HIS A 54 -23.42 -6.85 -23.17
N GLY A 55 -23.09 -7.93 -23.89
CA GLY A 55 -23.17 -7.95 -25.36
C GLY A 55 -21.98 -7.30 -26.09
N TYR A 56 -20.88 -7.02 -25.39
CA TYR A 56 -19.62 -6.59 -25.99
C TYR A 56 -18.54 -7.66 -25.75
N THR A 57 -17.70 -7.89 -26.75
CA THR A 57 -16.56 -8.81 -26.72
C THR A 57 -15.29 -7.97 -26.80
N ALA A 58 -14.44 -8.02 -25.76
CA ALA A 58 -13.07 -7.53 -25.84
C ALA A 58 -12.16 -8.70 -26.20
N THR A 59 -11.41 -8.57 -27.29
CA THR A 59 -10.44 -9.58 -27.75
C THR A 59 -9.04 -9.06 -27.44
N ILE A 60 -8.34 -9.69 -26.51
CA ILE A 60 -6.91 -9.44 -26.29
C ILE A 60 -6.16 -10.28 -27.31
N ILE A 61 -5.39 -9.63 -28.19
CA ILE A 61 -4.53 -10.30 -29.17
C ILE A 61 -3.09 -10.08 -28.72
N CYS A 62 -2.42 -11.14 -28.25
CA CYS A 62 -0.97 -11.18 -28.11
C CYS A 62 -0.39 -11.91 -29.33
N GLU A 63 0.31 -11.19 -30.21
CA GLU A 63 1.10 -11.81 -31.28
C GLU A 63 2.51 -12.13 -30.76
N TYR A 64 2.88 -13.42 -30.76
CA TYR A 64 4.26 -13.87 -30.57
C TYR A 64 4.89 -14.15 -31.94
N THR A 65 5.94 -13.44 -32.31
CA THR A 65 6.74 -13.70 -33.51
C THR A 65 8.04 -14.42 -33.14
N HIS A 66 8.12 -15.72 -33.40
CA HIS A 66 9.38 -16.46 -33.36
C HIS A 66 10.11 -16.35 -34.71
N THR A 67 11.32 -15.81 -34.73
CA THR A 67 12.22 -15.87 -35.88
C THR A 67 13.15 -17.09 -35.72
N HIS A 68 13.03 -18.08 -36.61
CA HIS A 68 13.96 -19.22 -36.67
C HIS A 68 14.58 -19.35 -38.06
N SER A 69 15.91 -19.33 -38.11
CA SER A 69 16.71 -19.72 -39.27
C SER A 69 16.91 -21.25 -39.30
N PRO A 70 16.92 -21.92 -40.46
CA PRO A 70 16.97 -23.38 -40.51
C PRO A 70 18.41 -23.93 -40.54
N MET A 71 18.71 -24.93 -39.70
CA MET A 71 19.82 -25.86 -39.86
C MET A 71 19.29 -27.30 -39.71
N PRO A 72 19.78 -28.29 -40.47
CA PRO A 72 19.14 -29.60 -40.56
C PRO A 72 19.85 -30.65 -39.69
N TYR A 73 19.21 -31.16 -38.65
CA TYR A 73 19.52 -32.47 -38.05
C TYR A 73 18.24 -33.12 -37.47
N PRO A 74 18.15 -34.47 -37.43
CA PRO A 74 16.89 -35.21 -37.39
C PRO A 74 16.21 -35.23 -36.01
N GLN A 75 14.87 -35.22 -36.09
CA GLN A 75 13.91 -35.13 -35.00
C GLN A 75 13.99 -36.27 -33.98
N MET A 76 14.18 -35.92 -32.71
CA MET A 76 13.58 -36.63 -31.58
C MET A 76 12.36 -35.81 -31.15
N CYS A 77 11.15 -36.37 -31.28
CA CYS A 77 9.93 -35.72 -30.81
C CYS A 77 10.01 -35.48 -29.29
N PRO A 78 9.86 -34.24 -28.80
CA PRO A 78 9.56 -34.02 -27.39
C PRO A 78 8.15 -34.56 -27.11
N PRO A 79 7.85 -34.98 -25.87
CA PRO A 79 6.47 -35.29 -25.48
C PRO A 79 5.58 -34.07 -25.71
N PRO A 80 4.26 -34.24 -25.94
CA PRO A 80 3.38 -33.11 -26.21
C PRO A 80 3.44 -32.14 -25.03
N LEU A 81 3.83 -30.88 -25.29
CA LEU A 81 3.72 -29.80 -24.32
C LEU A 81 2.29 -29.82 -23.78
N CYS A 82 2.14 -30.06 -22.49
CA CYS A 82 0.87 -29.81 -21.81
C CYS A 82 0.43 -28.39 -22.17
N SER A 83 -0.75 -28.25 -22.76
CA SER A 83 -1.35 -26.95 -23.04
C SER A 83 -1.63 -26.27 -21.70
N VAL A 84 -0.68 -25.50 -21.19
CA VAL A 84 -0.86 -24.69 -19.98
C VAL A 84 -1.89 -23.62 -20.35
N THR A 85 -3.12 -23.76 -19.89
CA THR A 85 -4.14 -22.73 -20.04
C THR A 85 -3.86 -21.67 -18.97
N PRO A 86 -3.56 -20.41 -19.33
CA PRO A 86 -3.32 -19.36 -18.35
C PRO A 86 -4.50 -19.25 -17.37
N SER A 87 -4.22 -18.97 -16.09
CA SER A 87 -5.23 -18.75 -15.05
C SER A 87 -6.18 -19.94 -14.80
N GLN A 88 -5.76 -21.17 -15.14
CA GLN A 88 -6.58 -22.37 -14.92
C GLN A 88 -6.89 -22.59 -13.44
N LYS A 89 -5.89 -22.49 -12.55
CA LYS A 89 -6.09 -22.66 -11.10
C LYS A 89 -6.97 -21.57 -10.51
N TYR A 90 -6.81 -20.33 -10.96
CA TYR A 90 -7.68 -19.23 -10.57
C TYR A 90 -9.13 -19.45 -10.99
N SER A 91 -9.36 -19.90 -12.22
CA SER A 91 -10.69 -20.15 -12.77
C SER A 91 -11.43 -21.29 -12.07
N GLN A 92 -10.68 -22.29 -11.58
CA GLN A 92 -11.21 -23.48 -10.89
C GLN A 92 -11.27 -23.30 -9.36
N ARG A 93 -11.01 -22.09 -8.84
CA ARG A 93 -10.97 -21.85 -7.40
C ARG A 93 -12.31 -22.13 -6.72
N GLY A 94 -12.25 -22.78 -5.56
CA GLY A 94 -13.38 -22.90 -4.64
C GLY A 94 -13.47 -21.69 -3.70
N GLY A 95 -14.63 -21.51 -3.06
CA GLY A 95 -14.79 -20.51 -1.99
C GLY A 95 -14.86 -19.06 -2.48
N ARG A 96 -15.20 -18.81 -3.75
CA ARG A 96 -15.48 -17.45 -4.25
C ARG A 96 -16.55 -16.78 -3.38
N GLY A 97 -16.25 -15.61 -2.82
CA GLY A 97 -17.16 -14.89 -1.92
C GLY A 97 -17.20 -15.42 -0.47
N GLU A 98 -16.36 -16.39 -0.11
CA GLU A 98 -16.22 -16.89 1.26
C GLU A 98 -15.62 -15.81 2.16
N VAL A 99 -16.26 -15.55 3.29
CA VAL A 99 -15.77 -14.64 4.33
C VAL A 99 -14.76 -15.38 5.19
N VAL A 100 -13.53 -14.86 5.24
CA VAL A 100 -12.38 -15.52 5.90
C VAL A 100 -11.90 -14.81 7.16
N SER A 101 -12.30 -13.55 7.35
CA SER A 101 -12.07 -12.78 8.58
C SER A 101 -13.23 -11.82 8.79
N THR A 102 -13.58 -11.56 10.05
CA THR A 102 -14.66 -10.65 10.44
C THR A 102 -14.20 -9.76 11.59
N PHE A 103 -14.82 -8.59 11.71
CA PHE A 103 -14.61 -7.63 12.81
C PHE A 103 -15.91 -6.89 13.09
N GLY A 104 -16.18 -6.60 14.36
CA GLY A 104 -17.36 -5.84 14.77
C GLY A 104 -18.70 -6.56 14.52
N ALA A 105 -19.76 -5.77 14.40
CA ALA A 105 -21.13 -6.29 14.25
C ALA A 105 -21.43 -6.68 12.80
N VAL A 106 -21.07 -7.90 12.41
CA VAL A 106 -21.24 -8.42 11.02
C VAL A 106 -22.58 -9.10 10.75
N GLN A 107 -23.34 -9.48 11.78
CA GLN A 107 -24.62 -10.18 11.63
C GLN A 107 -25.75 -9.20 11.26
N GLY A 108 -26.54 -9.53 10.23
CA GLY A 108 -27.62 -8.65 9.73
C GLY A 108 -27.13 -7.46 8.90
N THR A 109 -25.81 -7.37 8.71
CA THR A 109 -25.15 -6.24 8.06
C THR A 109 -25.29 -6.28 6.55
N ARG A 110 -25.80 -5.20 5.96
CA ARG A 110 -25.93 -5.05 4.51
C ARG A 110 -24.64 -4.49 3.92
N TRP A 111 -23.93 -5.32 3.16
CA TRP A 111 -22.74 -4.93 2.42
C TRP A 111 -23.10 -4.30 1.08
N ALA A 112 -23.71 -3.12 1.11
CA ALA A 112 -23.95 -2.31 -0.08
C ALA A 112 -23.83 -0.82 0.25
N GLY A 113 -23.30 -0.02 -0.67
CA GLY A 113 -23.18 1.42 -0.47
C GLY A 113 -24.51 2.17 -0.53
N ARG A 114 -24.47 3.48 -0.23
CA ARG A 114 -25.66 4.34 -0.18
C ARG A 114 -26.27 4.48 -1.57
N LYS A 115 -27.60 4.31 -1.68
CA LYS A 115 -28.31 4.52 -2.96
C LYS A 115 -28.73 5.98 -3.08
N GLY A 116 -28.30 6.65 -4.16
CA GLY A 116 -28.99 7.84 -4.68
C GLY A 116 -28.72 9.18 -4.00
N GLN A 117 -27.63 9.35 -3.23
CA GLN A 117 -27.26 10.68 -2.75
C GLN A 117 -26.59 11.52 -3.84
N THR A 118 -27.05 12.77 -3.94
CA THR A 118 -26.55 13.81 -4.86
C THR A 118 -25.21 14.41 -4.41
N ASN A 119 -24.89 14.31 -3.12
CA ASN A 119 -23.62 14.72 -2.53
C ASN A 119 -22.83 13.44 -2.22
N GLY A 120 -21.86 13.08 -3.07
CA GLY A 120 -21.04 11.88 -2.86
C GLY A 120 -20.12 12.01 -1.63
N VAL A 121 -19.47 10.89 -1.26
CA VAL A 121 -18.46 10.86 -0.18
C VAL A 121 -17.38 11.92 -0.41
N GLN A 122 -17.09 12.71 0.61
CA GLN A 122 -16.00 13.67 0.63
C GLN A 122 -14.68 12.95 0.86
N LEU A 123 -13.70 13.24 0.01
CA LEU A 123 -12.34 12.69 0.05
C LEU A 123 -11.35 13.83 -0.01
N GLU A 124 -10.47 13.91 0.97
CA GLU A 124 -9.36 14.87 0.99
C GLU A 124 -8.11 14.25 1.61
N LEU A 125 -6.93 14.74 1.21
CA LEU A 125 -5.68 14.47 1.90
C LEU A 125 -5.68 15.28 3.19
N LEU A 126 -5.45 14.63 4.32
CA LEU A 126 -5.62 15.25 5.63
C LEU A 126 -4.70 16.46 5.83
N GLU A 127 -3.44 16.35 5.40
CA GLU A 127 -2.43 17.42 5.49
C GLU A 127 -2.68 18.55 4.48
N GLY A 128 -3.68 18.42 3.61
CA GLY A 128 -3.93 19.36 2.52
C GLY A 128 -2.95 19.19 1.36
N SER A 129 -3.18 19.92 0.27
CA SER A 129 -2.39 19.76 -0.97
C SER A 129 -0.99 20.36 -0.90
N GLU A 130 -0.73 21.30 0.01
CA GLU A 130 0.57 21.98 0.11
C GLU A 130 1.61 21.12 0.83
N ASP A 131 1.18 20.40 1.87
CA ASP A 131 2.05 19.55 2.69
C ASP A 131 2.05 18.07 2.23
N SER A 132 1.14 17.70 1.34
CA SER A 132 1.12 16.35 0.75
C SER A 132 2.05 16.21 -0.45
N LEU A 133 2.60 15.00 -0.62
CA LEU A 133 3.34 14.66 -1.84
C LEU A 133 2.39 14.55 -3.04
N ILE A 134 2.27 15.62 -3.81
CA ILE A 134 1.41 15.66 -5.01
C ILE A 134 2.17 15.64 -6.33
N ASN A 135 3.47 15.95 -6.31
CA ASN A 135 4.31 16.11 -7.49
C ASN A 135 5.46 15.11 -7.50
N ASN A 136 5.91 14.75 -8.71
CA ASN A 136 7.13 13.97 -8.88
C ASN A 136 8.34 14.75 -8.37
N TYR A 137 9.31 14.03 -7.82
CA TYR A 137 10.57 14.58 -7.36
C TYR A 137 11.76 13.83 -7.95
N LYS A 138 12.93 14.47 -7.89
CA LYS A 138 14.19 13.86 -8.34
C LYS A 138 14.78 13.01 -7.22
N TYR A 139 15.25 11.83 -7.59
CA TYR A 139 15.96 10.89 -6.74
C TYR A 139 17.26 10.45 -7.45
N MET A 140 17.87 9.34 -7.02
CA MET A 140 19.19 8.82 -7.45
C MET A 140 20.40 9.55 -6.87
N PHE A 141 20.20 10.49 -5.96
CA PHE A 141 21.28 11.14 -5.22
C PHE A 141 20.79 11.53 -3.82
N GLN A 142 21.49 11.04 -2.80
CA GLN A 142 21.30 11.45 -1.40
C GLN A 142 22.69 11.65 -0.80
N ARG A 143 22.87 12.69 0.01
CA ARG A 143 24.14 12.88 0.75
C ARG A 143 24.02 12.17 2.08
N LEU A 144 25.04 11.40 2.45
CA LEU A 144 25.06 10.68 3.72
C LEU A 144 24.86 11.58 4.94
N ARG A 145 25.34 12.83 4.87
CA ARG A 145 25.14 13.82 5.93
C ARG A 145 23.67 14.22 6.10
N ASP A 146 22.92 14.31 5.00
CA ASP A 146 21.53 14.74 4.99
C ASP A 146 20.66 13.58 5.51
N VAL A 147 20.96 12.33 5.09
CA VAL A 147 20.38 11.11 5.67
C VAL A 147 20.64 10.99 7.17
N ARG A 148 21.88 11.24 7.63
CA ARG A 148 22.22 11.23 9.06
C ARG A 148 21.39 12.26 9.84
N ASN A 149 21.17 13.45 9.27
CA ASN A 149 20.37 14.48 9.92
C ASN A 149 18.91 14.01 10.07
N VAL A 150 18.31 13.42 9.03
CA VAL A 150 16.95 12.84 9.12
C VAL A 150 16.84 11.80 10.24
N LEU A 151 17.82 10.89 10.34
CA LEU A 151 17.81 9.84 11.37
C LEU A 151 18.02 10.40 12.78
N THR A 152 18.80 11.47 12.89
CA THR A 152 19.03 12.21 14.14
C THR A 152 17.75 12.90 14.59
N GLU A 153 17.14 13.69 13.71
CA GLU A 153 15.91 14.43 13.97
C GLU A 153 14.77 13.47 14.37
N LYS A 154 14.68 12.30 13.73
CA LYS A 154 13.76 11.22 14.14
C LYS A 154 13.92 10.80 15.61
N ILE A 155 15.15 10.67 16.10
CA ILE A 155 15.43 10.27 17.49
C ILE A 155 15.06 11.41 18.44
N GLU A 156 15.45 12.64 18.10
CA GLU A 156 15.27 13.84 18.93
C GLU A 156 13.80 14.22 19.05
N GLU A 157 13.06 14.29 17.93
CA GLU A 157 11.64 14.66 17.91
C GLU A 157 10.78 13.69 18.74
N LEU A 158 10.93 12.38 18.50
CA LEU A 158 10.19 11.38 19.29
C LEU A 158 10.70 11.32 20.74
N GLY A 159 12.00 11.56 20.96
CA GLY A 159 12.60 11.62 22.28
C GLY A 159 12.00 12.72 23.16
N GLU A 160 11.83 13.94 22.62
CA GLU A 160 11.23 15.07 23.34
C GLU A 160 9.76 14.83 23.69
N GLU A 161 9.02 14.18 22.79
CA GLU A 161 7.63 13.77 23.03
C GLU A 161 7.53 12.74 24.16
N LEU A 162 8.41 11.73 24.17
CA LEU A 162 8.46 10.72 25.23
C LEU A 162 8.95 11.33 26.56
N ARG A 163 9.92 12.24 26.51
CA ARG A 163 10.43 12.98 27.68
C ARG A 163 9.30 13.74 28.38
N THR A 164 8.53 14.50 27.60
CA THR A 164 7.39 15.27 28.08
C THR A 164 6.30 14.35 28.63
N ASN A 165 5.94 13.28 27.91
CA ASN A 165 4.88 12.36 28.33
C ASN A 165 5.20 11.63 29.64
N PHE A 166 6.45 11.23 29.83
CA PHE A 166 6.89 10.49 31.03
C PHE A 166 7.46 11.37 32.15
N ASN A 167 7.44 12.70 31.99
CA ASN A 167 8.02 13.67 32.93
C ASN A 167 9.50 13.35 33.25
N ILE A 168 10.27 13.00 32.22
CA ILE A 168 11.71 12.75 32.36
C ILE A 168 12.42 14.11 32.36
N GLU A 169 13.26 14.38 33.36
CA GLU A 169 13.97 15.66 33.44
C GLU A 169 14.98 15.80 32.30
N GLU A 170 15.88 14.84 32.17
CA GLU A 170 16.96 14.82 31.17
C GLU A 170 17.33 13.38 30.79
N PHE A 171 17.76 13.18 29.55
CA PHE A 171 18.38 11.93 29.11
C PHE A 171 19.87 11.94 29.42
N SER A 172 20.37 10.83 29.96
CA SER A 172 21.79 10.64 30.23
C SER A 172 22.53 10.07 29.01
N PRO A 173 23.82 10.42 28.81
CA PRO A 173 24.63 9.80 27.76
C PRO A 173 24.86 8.31 28.03
N VAL A 174 24.30 7.43 27.19
CA VAL A 174 24.38 5.97 27.37
C VAL A 174 25.82 5.42 27.38
N SER A 175 26.75 6.14 26.75
CA SER A 175 28.15 5.71 26.62
C SER A 175 29.05 6.09 27.81
N LEU A 176 28.55 6.90 28.76
CA LEU A 176 29.30 7.28 29.94
C LEU A 176 29.06 6.31 31.10
N PRO A 177 30.10 5.97 31.88
CA PRO A 177 29.93 5.16 33.08
C PRO A 177 29.02 5.85 34.11
N ALA A 178 28.02 5.13 34.61
CA ALA A 178 27.15 5.56 35.69
C ALA A 178 26.97 4.43 36.71
N GLN A 179 27.09 4.76 38.01
CA GLN A 179 26.84 3.81 39.10
C GLN A 179 25.36 3.71 39.45
N ASP A 180 24.62 4.80 39.29
CA ASP A 180 23.18 4.86 39.50
C ASP A 180 22.41 4.48 38.23
N SER A 181 21.11 4.19 38.40
CA SER A 181 20.19 3.97 37.28
C SER A 181 20.02 5.26 36.49
N VAL A 182 20.16 5.19 35.17
CA VAL A 182 20.03 6.31 34.25
C VAL A 182 18.95 6.04 33.21
N ILE A 183 18.34 7.12 32.71
CA ILE A 183 17.35 7.07 31.63
C ILE A 183 18.02 7.53 30.35
N VAL A 184 17.95 6.70 29.31
CA VAL A 184 18.64 6.93 28.03
C VAL A 184 17.67 6.91 26.87
N LEU A 185 17.96 7.72 25.85
CA LEU A 185 17.26 7.78 24.58
C LEU A 185 18.17 7.24 23.47
N GLY A 186 17.61 6.44 22.57
CA GLY A 186 18.32 6.05 21.37
C GLY A 186 17.49 5.22 20.40
N GLN A 187 18.14 4.82 19.32
CA GLN A 187 17.59 3.94 18.30
C GLN A 187 18.18 2.53 18.43
N VAL A 188 17.33 1.51 18.33
CA VAL A 188 17.75 0.11 18.32
C VAL A 188 18.48 -0.22 17.02
N CYS A 189 19.66 -0.84 17.13
CA CYS A 189 20.44 -1.33 15.99
C CYS A 189 20.85 -2.80 16.20
N CYS A 190 21.34 -3.43 15.14
CA CYS A 190 21.94 -4.76 15.17
C CYS A 190 23.47 -4.64 15.08
N ASP A 191 24.21 -5.47 15.83
CA ASP A 191 25.68 -5.51 15.78
C ASP A 191 26.25 -6.19 14.52
N SER A 192 25.38 -6.69 13.64
CA SER A 192 25.75 -7.40 12.42
C SER A 192 24.73 -7.14 11.31
N ASN A 193 25.06 -7.58 10.09
CA ASN A 193 24.13 -7.57 8.95
C ASN A 193 23.13 -8.74 8.99
N GLY A 194 23.12 -9.51 10.07
CA GLY A 194 22.19 -10.61 10.28
C GLY A 194 20.91 -10.15 10.98
N LYS A 195 20.01 -11.10 11.20
CA LYS A 195 18.76 -10.88 11.93
C LYS A 195 19.02 -10.50 13.39
N LEU A 196 18.29 -9.48 13.87
CA LEU A 196 18.32 -9.07 15.27
C LEU A 196 17.95 -10.23 16.21
N ASN A 197 18.70 -10.37 17.31
CA ASN A 197 18.43 -11.29 18.40
C ASN A 197 18.73 -10.62 19.75
N SER A 198 18.37 -11.28 20.86
CA SER A 198 18.51 -10.72 22.21
C SER A 198 19.95 -10.41 22.64
N GLN A 199 20.96 -10.98 21.97
CA GLN A 199 22.38 -10.78 22.28
C GLN A 199 23.04 -9.76 21.35
N SER A 200 22.39 -9.39 20.24
CA SER A 200 22.93 -8.51 19.20
C SER A 200 22.34 -7.10 19.22
N VAL A 201 21.61 -6.74 20.29
CA VAL A 201 20.96 -5.44 20.41
C VAL A 201 22.00 -4.37 20.76
N LEU A 202 22.06 -3.33 19.93
CA LEU A 202 22.77 -2.10 20.20
C LEU A 202 21.78 -0.95 20.38
N LEU A 203 22.15 0.05 21.17
CA LEU A 203 21.47 1.33 21.26
C LEU A 203 22.36 2.42 20.70
N GLU A 204 21.93 3.06 19.62
CA GLU A 204 22.55 4.24 19.04
C GLU A 204 21.94 5.50 19.66
N ALA A 205 22.72 6.21 20.47
CA ALA A 205 22.30 7.48 21.07
C ALA A 205 22.32 8.62 20.04
N GLY A 206 21.43 9.61 20.22
CA GLY A 206 21.47 10.87 19.46
C GLY A 206 22.78 11.65 19.67
N PRO A 207 23.11 12.63 18.81
CA PRO A 207 24.33 13.43 18.90
C PRO A 207 24.50 14.12 20.26
N ASP A 208 23.42 14.68 20.81
CA ASP A 208 23.42 15.32 22.13
C ASP A 208 23.79 14.36 23.27
N GLN A 209 23.58 13.06 23.06
CA GLN A 209 23.87 11.97 23.99
C GLN A 209 25.18 11.22 23.66
N GLY A 210 25.98 11.78 22.73
CA GLY A 210 27.32 11.33 22.38
C GLY A 210 27.44 10.57 21.07
N GLY A 211 26.34 10.28 20.36
CA GLY A 211 26.35 9.68 19.02
C GLY A 211 27.05 8.31 18.93
N ARG A 212 27.09 7.56 20.03
CA ARG A 212 27.77 6.26 20.13
C ARG A 212 26.78 5.12 20.24
N GLN A 213 27.19 3.97 19.71
CA GLN A 213 26.49 2.71 19.86
C GLN A 213 26.98 1.98 21.11
N VAL A 214 26.05 1.50 21.93
CA VAL A 214 26.34 0.74 23.15
C VAL A 214 25.52 -0.56 23.14
N PRO A 215 26.15 -1.73 23.34
CA PRO A 215 25.44 -2.99 23.51
C PRO A 215 24.45 -2.96 24.68
N VAL A 216 23.25 -3.50 24.47
CA VAL A 216 22.19 -3.57 25.46
C VAL A 216 22.06 -4.99 25.98
N ASP A 217 22.12 -5.16 27.31
CA ASP A 217 21.72 -6.38 27.98
C ASP A 217 20.23 -6.34 28.30
N LEU A 218 19.47 -7.31 27.78
CA LEU A 218 18.03 -7.44 28.02
C LEU A 218 17.69 -8.46 29.12
N SER A 219 18.69 -9.06 29.78
CA SER A 219 18.47 -10.15 30.75
C SER A 219 17.58 -9.77 31.94
N GLU A 220 17.56 -8.49 32.33
CA GLU A 220 16.73 -7.98 33.43
C GLU A 220 15.33 -7.52 32.97
N LEU A 221 15.07 -7.48 31.65
CA LEU A 221 13.75 -7.15 31.12
C LEU A 221 12.86 -8.39 31.05
N ARG A 222 11.72 -8.31 31.74
CA ARG A 222 10.71 -9.38 31.76
C ARG A 222 9.82 -9.41 30.51
N ASP A 223 9.60 -8.24 29.91
CA ASP A 223 8.80 -8.08 28.70
C ASP A 223 9.45 -7.01 27.83
N TYR A 224 9.61 -7.32 26.55
CA TYR A 224 10.07 -6.38 25.53
C TYR A 224 9.60 -6.82 24.15
N SER A 225 9.53 -5.86 23.25
CA SER A 225 9.40 -6.08 21.81
C SER A 225 10.24 -5.02 21.11
N LEU A 226 11.26 -5.47 20.39
CA LEU A 226 12.26 -4.61 19.77
C LEU A 226 12.44 -4.94 18.30
N PHE A 227 12.78 -3.93 17.49
CA PHE A 227 13.16 -4.11 16.08
C PHE A 227 14.18 -3.04 15.67
N PRO A 228 15.00 -3.28 14.63
CA PRO A 228 15.97 -2.30 14.14
C PRO A 228 15.32 -0.98 13.68
N GLY A 229 15.85 0.16 14.11
CA GLY A 229 15.30 1.47 13.79
C GLY A 229 14.28 2.00 14.79
N GLN A 230 13.90 1.21 15.80
CA GLN A 230 12.98 1.64 16.84
C GLN A 230 13.62 2.69 17.75
N VAL A 231 12.99 3.85 17.89
CA VAL A 231 13.36 4.84 18.90
C VAL A 231 12.74 4.43 20.23
N VAL A 232 13.59 4.31 21.25
CA VAL A 232 13.23 3.79 22.57
C VAL A 232 13.81 4.67 23.67
N VAL A 233 13.09 4.69 24.79
CA VAL A 233 13.61 5.17 26.07
C VAL A 233 13.76 3.97 26.98
N MET A 234 14.93 3.82 27.58
CA MET A 234 15.24 2.75 28.52
C MET A 234 15.78 3.32 29.82
N GLU A 235 15.46 2.66 30.92
CA GLU A 235 16.09 2.87 32.22
C GLU A 235 16.95 1.66 32.56
N GLY A 236 18.11 1.90 33.18
CA GLY A 236 19.09 0.85 33.44
C GLY A 236 20.44 1.41 33.91
N MET A 237 21.46 0.56 33.89
CA MET A 237 22.80 0.91 34.39
C MET A 237 23.88 0.62 33.35
N ASN A 238 24.89 1.48 33.28
CA ASN A 238 26.13 1.23 32.53
C ASN A 238 27.34 1.55 33.39
N THR A 239 27.72 0.64 34.29
CA THR A 239 28.83 0.87 35.24
C THR A 239 30.20 0.95 34.58
N SER A 240 30.35 0.45 33.34
CA SER A 240 31.62 0.34 32.63
C SER A 240 31.77 1.32 31.46
N GLY A 241 30.68 1.96 31.03
CA GLY A 241 30.59 2.70 29.76
C GLY A 241 30.52 1.81 28.51
N ARG A 242 30.55 0.47 28.65
CA ARG A 242 30.67 -0.47 27.51
C ARG A 242 29.43 -1.32 27.24
N LYS A 243 28.54 -1.46 28.21
CA LYS A 243 27.32 -2.28 28.08
C LYS A 243 26.25 -1.71 28.99
N PHE A 244 25.09 -1.41 28.42
CA PHE A 244 23.94 -0.90 29.16
C PHE A 244 23.02 -2.06 29.56
N VAL A 245 22.82 -2.28 30.85
CA VAL A 245 21.91 -3.30 31.36
C VAL A 245 20.55 -2.66 31.57
N ALA A 246 19.61 -2.97 30.69
CA ALA A 246 18.28 -2.38 30.71
C ALA A 246 17.42 -3.06 31.80
N SER A 247 16.87 -2.27 32.71
CA SER A 247 15.95 -2.73 33.76
C SER A 247 14.49 -2.40 33.44
N LYS A 248 14.25 -1.41 32.57
CA LYS A 248 12.92 -1.02 32.12
C LYS A 248 12.95 -0.43 30.71
N LEU A 249 11.96 -0.84 29.90
CA LEU A 249 11.67 -0.27 28.58
C LEU A 249 10.40 0.56 28.69
N PHE A 250 10.45 1.83 28.31
CA PHE A 250 9.26 2.69 28.30
C PHE A 250 8.36 2.33 27.12
N GLU A 251 7.05 2.37 27.35
CA GLU A 251 6.07 2.08 26.31
C GLU A 251 6.01 3.23 25.29
N GLY A 252 5.97 2.90 24.00
CA GLY A 252 5.81 3.91 22.95
C GLY A 252 4.46 4.63 23.05
N VAL A 253 4.42 5.90 22.67
CA VAL A 253 3.24 6.77 22.81
C VAL A 253 2.70 7.12 21.42
N PRO A 254 1.49 6.66 21.04
CA PRO A 254 0.89 7.01 19.76
C PRO A 254 0.43 8.47 19.75
N LEU A 255 0.24 9.04 18.56
CA LEU A 255 -0.37 10.35 18.41
C LEU A 255 -1.87 10.32 18.79
N PRO A 256 -2.48 11.46 19.12
CA PRO A 256 -3.93 11.54 19.29
C PRO A 256 -4.66 11.18 17.99
N PHE A 257 -5.93 10.79 18.12
CA PHE A 257 -6.83 10.58 16.97
C PHE A 257 -7.34 11.92 16.43
N TYR A 258 -7.81 11.89 15.18
CA TYR A 258 -8.48 13.03 14.58
C TYR A 258 -9.71 13.45 15.38
N SER A 259 -9.76 14.73 15.72
CA SER A 259 -10.94 15.36 16.31
C SER A 259 -11.46 16.37 15.30
N THR A 260 -12.72 16.22 14.88
CA THR A 260 -13.32 17.24 14.02
C THR A 260 -13.39 18.54 14.81
N PRO A 261 -12.95 19.69 14.26
CA PRO A 261 -13.22 20.97 14.90
C PRO A 261 -14.73 21.07 15.10
N ILE A 262 -15.17 21.27 16.35
CA ILE A 262 -16.55 21.57 16.67
C ILE A 262 -16.85 22.89 15.97
N LYS A 263 -17.45 22.85 14.78
CA LYS A 263 -18.08 24.04 14.24
C LYS A 263 -19.13 24.42 15.27
N GLN A 264 -18.95 25.58 15.90
CA GLN A 264 -19.99 26.25 16.68
C GLN A 264 -21.10 26.69 15.72
N GLU A 265 -21.76 25.73 15.10
CA GLU A 265 -22.97 25.95 14.32
C GLU A 265 -24.01 25.05 14.97
N MET A 266 -24.94 25.71 15.64
CA MET A 266 -26.17 25.16 16.21
C MET A 266 -27.11 24.69 15.09
N ASP A 267 -26.64 23.86 14.16
CA ASP A 267 -27.53 23.15 13.25
C ASP A 267 -27.98 21.85 13.92
N MET A 268 -29.09 22.02 14.63
CA MET A 268 -29.99 20.99 15.14
C MET A 268 -30.63 20.18 13.99
N ASP A 269 -29.82 19.55 13.16
CA ASP A 269 -30.24 18.55 12.18
C ASP A 269 -29.20 17.40 12.18
N ILE A 270 -28.96 16.82 13.35
CA ILE A 270 -28.32 15.50 13.42
C ILE A 270 -29.38 14.52 12.91
N PRO A 271 -29.18 13.85 11.75
CA PRO A 271 -30.12 12.83 11.32
C PRO A 271 -30.26 11.77 12.41
N ASP A 272 -31.50 11.37 12.73
CA ASP A 272 -31.86 10.39 13.77
C ASP A 272 -31.11 9.04 13.66
N VAL A 273 -30.50 8.77 12.51
CA VAL A 273 -29.65 7.60 12.26
C VAL A 273 -28.33 8.06 11.64
N PRO A 274 -27.17 7.77 12.25
CA PRO A 274 -25.89 8.09 11.65
C PRO A 274 -25.73 7.35 10.32
N GLU A 275 -25.47 8.08 9.24
CA GLU A 275 -25.31 7.48 7.93
C GLU A 275 -24.07 6.59 7.89
N GLN A 276 -24.26 5.34 7.43
CA GLN A 276 -23.18 4.40 7.19
C GLN A 276 -22.75 4.45 5.72
N PHE A 277 -21.46 4.29 5.48
CA PHE A 277 -20.92 4.12 4.13
C PHE A 277 -19.98 2.91 4.05
N LEU A 278 -19.92 2.31 2.87
CA LEU A 278 -19.17 1.11 2.57
C LEU A 278 -17.85 1.46 1.86
N VAL A 279 -16.75 1.09 2.49
CA VAL A 279 -15.41 1.16 1.91
C VAL A 279 -14.95 -0.24 1.52
N MET A 280 -14.60 -0.42 0.25
CA MET A 280 -13.96 -1.65 -0.25
C MET A 280 -12.46 -1.41 -0.43
N VAL A 281 -11.63 -2.39 -0.07
CA VAL A 281 -10.18 -2.28 -0.14
C VAL A 281 -9.63 -3.52 -0.86
N ALA A 282 -8.80 -3.33 -1.88
CA ALA A 282 -8.09 -4.41 -2.55
C ALA A 282 -6.64 -3.98 -2.84
N CYS A 283 -5.74 -4.95 -2.86
CA CYS A 283 -4.33 -4.73 -3.14
C CYS A 283 -3.84 -5.75 -4.17
N GLY A 284 -3.04 -5.30 -5.14
CA GLY A 284 -2.48 -6.17 -6.15
C GLY A 284 -1.53 -7.23 -5.58
N PRO A 285 -1.10 -8.22 -6.39
CA PRO A 285 -1.26 -8.28 -7.84
C PRO A 285 -2.70 -8.56 -8.30
N TYR A 286 -3.06 -8.02 -9.47
CA TYR A 286 -4.41 -8.13 -10.05
C TYR A 286 -4.52 -9.19 -11.17
N THR A 287 -3.45 -9.97 -11.38
CA THR A 287 -3.40 -11.08 -12.33
C THR A 287 -2.65 -12.28 -11.72
N PRO A 288 -3.00 -13.53 -12.07
CA PRO A 288 -2.27 -14.71 -11.65
C PRO A 288 -0.85 -14.75 -12.23
N SER A 289 0.09 -15.37 -11.53
CA SER A 289 1.50 -15.41 -11.94
C SER A 289 1.77 -16.21 -13.22
N ASP A 290 0.82 -17.02 -13.68
CA ASP A 290 0.91 -17.84 -14.89
C ASP A 290 0.26 -17.20 -16.12
N GLY A 291 -0.17 -15.94 -16.03
CA GLY A 291 -0.75 -15.25 -17.18
C GLY A 291 -1.12 -13.79 -16.94
N LEU A 292 -1.19 -13.02 -18.03
CA LEU A 292 -1.63 -11.63 -18.04
C LEU A 292 -3.12 -11.49 -18.41
N THR A 293 -3.98 -12.39 -17.92
CA THR A 293 -5.42 -12.36 -18.24
C THR A 293 -6.21 -11.39 -17.37
N PHE A 294 -5.67 -11.01 -16.20
CA PHE A 294 -6.32 -10.12 -15.24
C PHE A 294 -7.73 -10.59 -14.82
N ASP A 295 -7.98 -11.91 -14.82
CA ASP A 295 -9.27 -12.46 -14.36
C ASP A 295 -9.66 -12.02 -12.92
N PRO A 296 -8.71 -11.92 -11.94
CA PRO A 296 -8.99 -11.34 -10.63
C PRO A 296 -9.47 -9.88 -10.67
N LEU A 297 -8.91 -9.07 -11.57
CA LEU A 297 -9.35 -7.69 -11.76
C LEU A 297 -10.79 -7.62 -12.27
N VAL A 298 -11.12 -8.44 -13.26
CA VAL A 298 -12.47 -8.51 -13.84
C VAL A 298 -13.47 -8.97 -12.78
N ASP A 299 -13.13 -9.98 -11.98
CA ASP A 299 -13.97 -10.42 -10.87
C ASP A 299 -14.15 -9.34 -9.80
N LEU A 300 -13.11 -8.55 -9.49
CA LEU A 300 -13.20 -7.42 -8.57
C LEU A 300 -14.14 -6.33 -9.11
N ILE A 301 -14.05 -5.98 -10.39
CA ILE A 301 -14.96 -5.01 -11.03
C ILE A 301 -16.41 -5.51 -10.92
N ASN A 302 -16.66 -6.80 -11.15
CA ASN A 302 -17.99 -7.39 -10.99
C ASN A 302 -18.49 -7.31 -9.53
N VAL A 303 -17.61 -7.52 -8.56
CA VAL A 303 -17.92 -7.35 -7.13
C VAL A 303 -18.25 -5.89 -6.79
N ILE A 304 -17.46 -4.93 -7.30
CA ILE A 304 -17.73 -3.49 -7.13
C ILE A 304 -19.08 -3.13 -7.76
N ALA A 305 -19.38 -3.62 -8.95
CA ALA A 305 -20.66 -3.35 -9.63
C ALA A 305 -21.86 -3.94 -8.89
N ARG A 306 -21.69 -5.13 -8.28
CA ARG A 306 -22.70 -5.82 -7.49
C ARG A 306 -22.97 -5.14 -6.15
N ASP A 307 -21.90 -4.90 -5.37
CA ASP A 307 -22.01 -4.40 -4.00
C ASP A 307 -22.14 -2.88 -3.95
N ARG A 308 -21.74 -2.18 -5.03
CA ARG A 308 -21.80 -0.71 -5.18
C ARG A 308 -21.25 0.02 -3.95
N PRO A 309 -19.98 -0.21 -3.55
CA PRO A 309 -19.40 0.49 -2.42
C PRO A 309 -19.37 2.01 -2.67
N ASP A 310 -19.40 2.79 -1.60
CA ASP A 310 -19.29 4.25 -1.70
C ASP A 310 -17.87 4.66 -2.09
N VAL A 311 -16.86 3.96 -1.55
CA VAL A 311 -15.43 4.14 -1.86
C VAL A 311 -14.76 2.80 -2.12
N CYS A 312 -13.88 2.74 -3.13
CA CYS A 312 -12.99 1.62 -3.37
C CYS A 312 -11.54 2.10 -3.36
N ILE A 313 -10.75 1.61 -2.39
CA ILE A 313 -9.33 1.88 -2.24
C ILE A 313 -8.56 0.73 -2.88
N LEU A 314 -7.80 1.03 -3.93
CA LEU A 314 -7.07 0.07 -4.74
C LEU A 314 -5.58 0.38 -4.62
N LEU A 315 -4.85 -0.54 -3.99
CA LEU A 315 -3.41 -0.43 -3.81
C LEU A 315 -2.69 -1.27 -4.88
N GLY A 316 -1.55 -0.77 -5.37
CA GLY A 316 -0.69 -1.50 -6.30
C GLY A 316 -0.12 -2.81 -5.71
N PRO A 317 0.65 -3.57 -6.50
CA PRO A 317 0.98 -3.28 -7.89
C PRO A 317 -0.17 -3.61 -8.84
N PHE A 318 -0.49 -2.70 -9.76
CA PHE A 318 -1.41 -2.92 -10.88
C PHE A 318 -0.73 -3.71 -11.99
N VAL A 319 0.52 -3.36 -12.29
CA VAL A 319 1.38 -4.09 -13.22
C VAL A 319 2.68 -4.41 -12.49
N ASP A 320 2.78 -5.65 -12.03
CA ASP A 320 3.79 -6.08 -11.07
C ASP A 320 5.15 -6.32 -11.72
N SER A 321 6.17 -5.56 -11.31
CA SER A 321 7.55 -5.70 -11.76
C SER A 321 8.18 -7.05 -11.39
N LYS A 322 7.58 -7.81 -10.46
CA LYS A 322 8.00 -9.17 -10.12
C LYS A 322 7.27 -10.27 -10.90
N HIS A 323 6.37 -9.94 -11.82
CA HIS A 323 5.65 -10.95 -12.62
C HIS A 323 6.57 -11.56 -13.68
N GLU A 324 6.59 -12.89 -13.79
CA GLU A 324 7.55 -13.63 -14.65
C GLU A 324 7.49 -13.22 -16.13
N GLN A 325 6.31 -12.89 -16.64
CA GLN A 325 6.11 -12.48 -18.03
C GLN A 325 6.33 -10.97 -18.30
N ILE A 326 6.59 -10.17 -17.25
CA ILE A 326 6.86 -8.75 -17.41
C ILE A 326 8.37 -8.57 -17.57
N GLU A 327 8.83 -8.56 -18.81
CA GLU A 327 10.21 -8.21 -19.17
C GLU A 327 10.32 -6.68 -19.37
N VAL A 328 11.30 -6.05 -18.73
CA VAL A 328 11.65 -4.64 -19.00
C VAL A 328 12.56 -4.60 -20.24
N PRO A 329 12.25 -3.80 -21.28
CA PRO A 329 11.30 -2.68 -21.28
C PRO A 329 9.95 -3.08 -21.87
N PHE A 330 8.93 -3.18 -21.01
CA PHE A 330 7.54 -3.36 -21.44
C PHE A 330 7.19 -2.22 -22.42
N HIS A 331 7.00 -2.57 -23.70
CA HIS A 331 7.24 -1.65 -24.83
C HIS A 331 6.22 -0.50 -25.00
N SER A 332 5.30 -0.27 -24.06
CA SER A 332 4.67 1.03 -23.94
C SER A 332 4.19 1.32 -22.50
N LEU A 333 4.51 2.50 -21.96
CA LEU A 333 3.88 3.02 -20.74
C LEU A 333 2.35 3.09 -20.86
N PHE A 334 1.84 3.20 -22.10
CA PHE A 334 0.41 3.21 -22.42
C PHE A 334 -0.30 1.92 -21.98
N ASP A 335 0.33 0.76 -22.13
CA ASP A 335 -0.25 -0.53 -21.74
C ASP A 335 -0.37 -0.68 -20.22
N CYS A 336 0.42 0.05 -19.44
CA CYS A 336 0.35 0.00 -17.97
C CYS A 336 -0.79 0.86 -17.41
N PHE A 337 -1.03 2.04 -17.98
CA PHE A 337 -2.17 2.89 -17.61
C PHE A 337 -3.51 2.29 -18.06
N PHE A 338 -3.50 1.39 -19.04
CA PHE A 338 -4.68 0.69 -19.52
C PHE A 338 -5.47 0.03 -18.39
N PHE A 339 -4.81 -0.59 -17.40
CA PHE A 339 -5.50 -1.30 -16.33
C PHE A 339 -6.25 -0.37 -15.37
N LEU A 340 -5.69 0.80 -15.08
CA LEU A 340 -6.39 1.85 -14.35
C LEU A 340 -7.63 2.31 -15.13
N CYS A 341 -7.48 2.53 -16.44
CA CYS A 341 -8.61 2.87 -17.33
C CYS A 341 -9.68 1.77 -17.40
N VAL A 342 -9.31 0.48 -17.37
CA VAL A 342 -10.26 -0.65 -17.33
C VAL A 342 -11.09 -0.63 -16.04
N ILE A 343 -10.47 -0.38 -14.89
CA ILE A 343 -11.17 -0.25 -13.61
C ILE A 343 -12.11 0.94 -13.65
N VAL A 344 -11.61 2.08 -14.11
CA VAL A 344 -12.36 3.32 -14.26
C VAL A 344 -13.59 3.06 -15.14
N GLU A 345 -13.44 2.62 -16.39
CA GLU A 345 -14.59 2.40 -17.28
C GLU A 345 -15.51 1.26 -16.79
N GLY A 346 -14.96 0.17 -16.27
CA GLY A 346 -15.73 -0.98 -15.76
C GLY A 346 -16.61 -0.67 -14.55
N THR A 347 -16.30 0.39 -13.81
CA THR A 347 -17.06 0.85 -12.64
C THR A 347 -17.91 2.09 -12.92
N LYS A 348 -18.00 2.52 -14.18
CA LYS A 348 -18.81 3.68 -14.59
C LYS A 348 -20.28 3.44 -14.31
N GLY A 349 -20.96 4.43 -13.74
CA GLY A 349 -22.37 4.33 -13.33
C GLY A 349 -22.62 3.52 -12.05
N VAL A 350 -21.57 2.98 -11.40
CA VAL A 350 -21.68 2.38 -10.05
C VAL A 350 -21.90 3.45 -8.97
N GLY A 351 -21.37 4.66 -9.18
CA GLY A 351 -21.41 5.73 -8.18
C GLY A 351 -20.36 5.59 -7.08
N CYS A 352 -19.39 4.68 -7.27
CA CYS A 352 -18.27 4.46 -6.38
C CYS A 352 -17.17 5.50 -6.63
N ARG A 353 -16.62 6.08 -5.55
CA ARG A 353 -15.36 6.83 -5.58
C ARG A 353 -14.19 5.85 -5.68
N LEU A 354 -13.21 6.11 -6.54
CA LEU A 354 -12.02 5.28 -6.68
C LEU A 354 -10.82 6.01 -6.09
N VAL A 355 -10.08 5.34 -5.20
CA VAL A 355 -8.82 5.82 -4.66
C VAL A 355 -7.71 4.88 -5.13
N PHE A 356 -6.69 5.41 -5.79
CA PHE A 356 -5.56 4.61 -6.28
C PHE A 356 -4.29 4.98 -5.53
N VAL A 357 -3.68 3.97 -4.88
CA VAL A 357 -2.41 4.08 -4.16
C VAL A 357 -1.34 3.33 -4.97
N PRO A 358 -0.21 3.97 -5.33
CA PRO A 358 0.86 3.32 -6.07
C PRO A 358 1.59 2.28 -5.22
N SER A 359 2.41 1.45 -5.87
CA SER A 359 3.36 0.55 -5.23
C SER A 359 4.73 0.61 -5.88
N GLN A 360 5.81 0.37 -5.13
CA GLN A 360 7.18 0.31 -5.68
C GLN A 360 7.34 -0.85 -6.68
N ARG A 361 6.38 -1.78 -6.69
CA ARG A 361 6.27 -2.87 -7.66
C ARG A 361 5.50 -2.49 -8.92
N ASP A 362 4.93 -1.29 -9.03
CA ASP A 362 4.34 -0.82 -10.28
C ASP A 362 5.45 -0.50 -11.30
N VAL A 363 5.61 -1.36 -12.30
CA VAL A 363 6.72 -1.29 -13.28
C VAL A 363 6.81 0.04 -14.03
N HIS A 364 5.69 0.75 -14.15
CA HIS A 364 5.54 2.00 -14.90
C HIS A 364 5.67 3.26 -14.05
N HIS A 365 5.90 3.12 -12.74
CA HIS A 365 5.91 4.23 -11.80
C HIS A 365 7.26 4.36 -11.08
N HIS A 366 7.42 5.45 -10.33
CA HIS A 366 8.61 5.68 -9.52
C HIS A 366 8.84 4.54 -8.53
N PHE A 367 10.03 3.95 -8.47
CA PHE A 367 10.31 2.82 -7.57
C PHE A 367 10.92 3.23 -6.22
N ILE A 368 10.87 4.52 -5.88
CA ILE A 368 11.44 5.10 -4.65
C ILE A 368 10.33 5.48 -3.67
N TYR A 369 10.49 5.10 -2.41
CA TYR A 369 9.59 5.42 -1.32
C TYR A 369 10.04 6.70 -0.59
N PRO A 370 9.14 7.64 -0.24
CA PRO A 370 7.70 7.65 -0.55
C PRO A 370 7.40 7.92 -2.05
N GLN A 371 6.36 7.31 -2.61
CA GLN A 371 6.01 7.47 -4.02
C GLN A 371 4.98 8.59 -4.22
N PRO A 372 5.14 9.45 -5.26
CA PRO A 372 4.10 10.41 -5.63
C PRO A 372 2.88 9.70 -6.24
N PRO A 373 1.72 10.37 -6.37
CA PRO A 373 0.54 9.81 -7.03
C PRO A 373 0.82 9.40 -8.47
N PHE A 374 0.00 8.50 -9.01
CA PHE A 374 0.00 8.24 -10.46
C PHE A 374 -0.36 9.50 -11.25
N ILE A 375 0.13 9.57 -12.49
CA ILE A 375 -0.26 10.60 -13.45
C ILE A 375 -1.03 9.93 -14.58
N LEU A 376 -2.32 10.24 -14.70
CA LEU A 376 -3.19 9.72 -15.74
C LEU A 376 -3.57 10.83 -16.73
N PRO A 377 -3.08 10.79 -17.98
CA PRO A 377 -3.49 11.74 -19.01
C PRO A 377 -4.93 11.45 -19.50
N ASP A 378 -5.56 12.46 -20.11
CA ASP A 378 -6.79 12.32 -20.92
C ASP A 378 -8.06 11.78 -20.23
N LEU A 379 -8.23 12.06 -18.94
CA LEU A 379 -9.46 11.72 -18.22
C LEU A 379 -10.61 12.66 -18.57
N SER A 380 -11.83 12.10 -18.71
CA SER A 380 -13.03 12.92 -18.82
C SER A 380 -13.27 13.69 -17.51
N LYS A 381 -13.98 14.83 -17.56
CA LYS A 381 -14.29 15.63 -16.36
C LYS A 381 -15.05 14.83 -15.29
N ASP A 382 -15.88 13.88 -15.70
CA ASP A 382 -16.65 13.05 -14.78
C ASP A 382 -15.77 11.95 -14.16
N ASP A 383 -14.83 11.40 -14.93
CA ASP A 383 -13.86 10.41 -14.43
C ASP A 383 -12.85 11.04 -13.47
N ALA A 384 -12.36 12.23 -13.79
CA ALA A 384 -11.51 13.01 -12.92
C ALA A 384 -12.20 13.34 -11.59
N LYS A 385 -13.52 13.58 -11.61
CA LYS A 385 -14.27 13.83 -10.38
C LYS A 385 -14.32 12.60 -9.49
N ARG A 386 -14.60 11.41 -10.01
CA ARG A 386 -14.82 10.19 -9.21
C ARG A 386 -13.53 9.49 -8.76
N MET A 387 -12.39 9.89 -9.31
CA MET A 387 -11.10 9.28 -9.03
C MET A 387 -10.24 10.19 -8.16
N THR A 388 -9.50 9.59 -7.24
CA THR A 388 -8.53 10.27 -6.38
C THR A 388 -7.22 9.47 -6.46
N LEU A 389 -6.18 10.08 -7.01
CA LEU A 389 -4.83 9.51 -7.07
C LEU A 389 -4.05 10.07 -5.89
N VAL A 390 -3.45 9.20 -5.08
CA VAL A 390 -2.81 9.58 -3.82
C VAL A 390 -1.39 9.01 -3.74
N PRO A 391 -0.49 9.58 -2.92
CA PRO A 391 0.86 9.03 -2.76
C PRO A 391 0.86 7.74 -1.93
N ASP A 392 2.00 7.05 -1.92
CA ASP A 392 2.29 5.96 -0.97
C ASP A 392 3.49 6.37 -0.09
N PRO A 393 3.31 6.53 1.23
CA PRO A 393 2.07 6.38 1.99
C PRO A 393 1.19 7.65 1.92
N CYS A 394 -0.01 7.61 2.50
CA CYS A 394 -0.81 8.81 2.76
C CYS A 394 -1.83 8.62 3.88
N THR A 395 -2.34 9.73 4.42
CA THR A 395 -3.50 9.76 5.32
C THR A 395 -4.67 10.48 4.65
N LEU A 396 -5.75 9.75 4.37
CA LEU A 396 -6.96 10.29 3.75
C LEU A 396 -8.06 10.53 4.79
N LEU A 397 -8.78 11.63 4.62
CA LEU A 397 -10.03 11.87 5.32
C LEU A 397 -11.21 11.50 4.42
N ILE A 398 -12.00 10.51 4.85
CA ILE A 398 -13.17 9.98 4.14
C ILE A 398 -14.40 10.25 5.00
N ASP A 399 -15.24 11.21 4.59
CA ASP A 399 -16.42 11.66 5.37
C ASP A 399 -16.13 11.92 6.86
N GLY A 400 -14.95 12.48 7.15
CA GLY A 400 -14.51 12.81 8.52
C GLY A 400 -13.88 11.65 9.30
N VAL A 401 -13.56 10.53 8.65
CA VAL A 401 -12.86 9.39 9.23
C VAL A 401 -11.48 9.24 8.59
N THR A 402 -10.45 9.05 9.41
CA THR A 402 -9.07 9.00 8.92
C THR A 402 -8.62 7.59 8.53
N PHE A 403 -8.08 7.48 7.32
CA PHE A 403 -7.53 6.26 6.73
C PHE A 403 -6.04 6.44 6.47
N GLY A 404 -5.21 5.75 7.25
CA GLY A 404 -3.79 5.62 6.94
C GLY A 404 -3.58 4.52 5.90
N LEU A 405 -2.88 4.83 4.81
CA LEU A 405 -2.71 3.94 3.67
C LEU A 405 -1.23 3.76 3.35
N THR A 406 -0.81 2.51 3.19
CA THR A 406 0.46 2.20 2.52
C THR A 406 0.37 0.91 1.72
N SER A 407 1.07 0.82 0.59
CA SER A 407 1.15 -0.39 -0.24
C SER A 407 2.36 -1.28 0.11
N THR A 408 3.36 -0.69 0.76
CA THR A 408 4.61 -1.35 1.16
C THR A 408 4.36 -2.40 2.24
N ASP A 409 4.97 -3.57 2.11
CA ASP A 409 4.74 -4.72 3.00
C ASP A 409 5.50 -4.62 4.34
N ILE A 410 5.32 -3.50 5.04
CA ILE A 410 5.97 -3.20 6.30
C ILE A 410 5.71 -4.26 7.38
N LEU A 411 4.53 -4.91 7.35
CA LEU A 411 4.20 -6.01 8.27
C LEU A 411 5.12 -7.22 8.07
N PHE A 412 5.38 -7.61 6.82
CA PHE A 412 6.28 -8.70 6.51
C PHE A 412 7.72 -8.33 6.89
N HIS A 413 8.14 -7.11 6.55
CA HIS A 413 9.50 -6.60 6.82
C HIS A 413 9.80 -6.54 8.33
N MET A 414 8.98 -5.83 9.12
CA MET A 414 9.16 -5.74 10.57
C MET A 414 8.98 -7.10 11.24
N GLY A 415 8.08 -7.94 10.73
CA GLY A 415 7.92 -9.29 11.25
C GLY A 415 9.19 -10.13 11.11
N ALA A 416 9.97 -9.94 10.05
CA ALA A 416 11.20 -10.67 9.86
C ALA A 416 12.27 -10.29 10.90
N GLU A 417 12.27 -9.04 11.37
CA GLU A 417 13.31 -8.46 12.21
C GLU A 417 12.94 -8.25 13.69
N GLU A 418 11.64 -8.32 14.05
CA GLU A 418 11.19 -8.16 15.44
C GLU A 418 11.68 -9.31 16.34
N ILE A 419 12.11 -8.93 17.55
CA ILE A 419 12.36 -9.82 18.68
C ILE A 419 11.40 -9.46 19.81
N SER A 420 10.95 -10.45 20.57
CA SER A 420 10.13 -10.22 21.76
C SER A 420 10.33 -11.26 22.84
N CYS A 421 10.07 -10.84 24.08
CA CYS A 421 9.98 -11.69 25.26
C CYS A 421 8.63 -11.45 25.95
N ALA A 422 7.52 -11.64 25.22
CA ALA A 422 6.17 -11.38 25.74
C ALA A 422 5.35 -12.68 25.76
N SER A 423 4.78 -13.04 26.91
CA SER A 423 3.84 -14.16 27.01
C SER A 423 2.45 -13.73 26.52
N GLY A 424 1.94 -14.37 25.47
CA GLY A 424 0.53 -14.26 25.07
C GLY A 424 0.15 -13.08 24.16
N SER A 425 1.11 -12.31 23.65
CA SER A 425 0.83 -11.21 22.71
C SER A 425 0.83 -11.68 21.24
N ASP A 426 -0.13 -11.23 20.43
CA ASP A 426 -0.20 -11.51 19.00
C ASP A 426 0.87 -10.70 18.24
N ARG A 427 1.67 -11.39 17.42
CA ARG A 427 2.79 -10.78 16.68
C ARG A 427 2.35 -9.62 15.80
N PHE A 428 1.22 -9.72 15.11
CA PHE A 428 0.76 -8.64 14.23
C PHE A 428 0.30 -7.43 15.05
N SER A 429 -0.41 -7.64 16.16
CA SER A 429 -0.76 -6.56 17.09
C SER A 429 0.46 -5.84 17.64
N ARG A 430 1.57 -6.53 17.93
CA ARG A 430 2.84 -5.88 18.34
C ARG A 430 3.44 -5.03 17.23
N ILE A 431 3.56 -5.56 16.01
CA ILE A 431 4.13 -4.82 14.88
C ILE A 431 3.29 -3.57 14.56
N LEU A 432 1.96 -3.70 14.54
CA LEU A 432 1.05 -2.58 14.33
C LEU A 432 1.16 -1.53 15.44
N LYS A 433 1.30 -1.97 16.70
CA LYS A 433 1.57 -1.08 17.82
C LYS A 433 2.88 -0.32 17.62
N HIS A 434 3.94 -0.96 17.12
CA HIS A 434 5.19 -0.29 16.80
C HIS A 434 4.99 0.79 15.73
N MET A 435 4.24 0.51 14.66
CA MET A 435 3.97 1.53 13.63
C MET A 435 3.26 2.76 14.22
N LEU A 436 2.19 2.54 14.99
CA LEU A 436 1.39 3.62 15.60
C LEU A 436 2.19 4.44 16.63
N THR A 437 3.10 3.80 17.38
CA THR A 437 3.87 4.46 18.43
C THR A 437 5.19 5.06 17.94
N GLN A 438 5.69 4.62 16.79
CA GLN A 438 6.83 5.22 16.09
C GLN A 438 6.40 6.33 15.11
N ARG A 439 5.08 6.55 14.96
CA ARG A 439 4.47 7.69 14.28
C ARG A 439 4.86 7.83 12.80
N ASN A 440 5.20 6.72 12.13
CA ASN A 440 5.54 6.73 10.71
C ASN A 440 5.17 5.41 10.01
N TYR A 441 5.01 5.44 8.69
CA TYR A 441 4.54 4.31 7.90
C TYR A 441 5.60 3.22 7.64
N TYR A 442 6.88 3.52 7.87
CA TYR A 442 7.99 2.57 7.69
C TYR A 442 9.08 2.78 8.76
N PRO A 443 8.90 2.27 10.00
CA PRO A 443 9.84 2.59 11.09
C PRO A 443 11.10 1.71 11.09
N LEU A 444 11.08 0.59 10.36
CA LEU A 444 12.22 -0.34 10.25
C LEU A 444 13.40 0.36 9.59
N TYR A 445 14.55 0.36 10.27
CA TYR A 445 15.78 0.92 9.73
C TYR A 445 17.00 0.05 10.10
N PRO A 446 17.88 -0.30 9.14
CA PRO A 446 17.76 -0.05 7.70
C PRO A 446 16.53 -0.73 7.07
N PRO A 447 15.96 -0.17 5.98
CA PRO A 447 14.89 -0.85 5.25
C PRO A 447 15.41 -2.14 4.63
N VAL A 448 14.49 -3.07 4.33
CA VAL A 448 14.87 -4.28 3.60
C VAL A 448 15.38 -3.91 2.19
N GLU A 449 16.25 -4.75 1.64
CA GLU A 449 16.97 -4.47 0.38
C GLU A 449 16.06 -4.09 -0.80
N GLU A 450 14.84 -4.62 -0.85
CA GLU A 450 13.87 -4.32 -1.91
C GLU A 450 13.21 -2.93 -1.81
N VAL A 451 13.31 -2.25 -0.65
CA VAL A 451 12.70 -0.94 -0.43
C VAL A 451 13.74 0.15 -0.65
N ASN A 452 13.67 0.78 -1.83
CA ASN A 452 14.47 1.96 -2.12
C ASN A 452 13.85 3.18 -1.45
N MET A 453 14.58 3.85 -0.57
CA MET A 453 14.06 4.96 0.22
C MET A 453 14.83 6.27 -0.02
N ASP A 454 14.09 7.35 -0.19
CA ASP A 454 14.60 8.72 -0.11
C ASP A 454 14.27 9.27 1.28
N TYR A 455 15.29 9.42 2.14
CA TYR A 455 15.10 9.77 3.55
C TYR A 455 14.63 11.21 3.73
N GLU A 456 15.11 12.16 2.93
CA GLU A 456 14.68 13.56 3.00
C GLU A 456 13.20 13.67 2.63
N LYS A 457 12.73 12.90 1.63
CA LYS A 457 11.31 12.84 1.29
C LYS A 457 10.51 12.03 2.30
N PHE A 458 11.05 10.95 2.84
CA PHE A 458 10.39 10.17 3.88
C PHE A 458 10.16 10.97 5.17
N GLN A 459 11.08 11.86 5.54
CA GLN A 459 10.88 12.76 6.67
C GLN A 459 9.66 13.66 6.45
N GLY A 460 9.49 14.21 5.25
CA GLY A 460 8.38 15.11 4.95
C GLY A 460 7.04 14.41 4.69
N TYR A 461 7.04 13.21 4.11
CA TYR A 461 5.82 12.57 3.57
C TYR A 461 5.55 11.14 4.06
N GLY A 462 6.45 10.59 4.89
CA GLY A 462 6.35 9.22 5.41
C GLY A 462 5.85 9.13 6.86
N GLN A 463 5.62 10.27 7.51
CA GLN A 463 5.15 10.34 8.90
C GLN A 463 3.64 10.15 8.98
N MET A 464 3.16 9.70 10.14
CA MET A 464 1.73 9.70 10.46
C MET A 464 1.41 11.03 11.15
N PRO A 465 0.54 11.89 10.59
CA PRO A 465 0.18 13.16 11.23
C PRO A 465 -0.66 12.99 12.51
N LEU A 466 -1.28 11.81 12.66
CA LEU A 466 -2.10 11.41 13.80
C LEU A 466 -2.23 9.89 13.87
N SER A 467 -2.86 9.36 14.93
CA SER A 467 -3.29 7.96 14.92
C SER A 467 -4.51 7.79 14.02
N PRO A 468 -4.43 7.06 12.90
CA PRO A 468 -5.57 6.92 11.99
C PRO A 468 -6.67 6.08 12.62
N ASP A 469 -7.92 6.37 12.28
CA ASP A 469 -9.05 5.55 12.71
C ASP A 469 -9.01 4.15 12.09
N VAL A 470 -8.58 4.07 10.83
CA VAL A 470 -8.39 2.84 10.07
C VAL A 470 -7.00 2.85 9.43
N LEU A 471 -6.21 1.80 9.65
CA LEU A 471 -4.90 1.63 9.01
C LEU A 471 -4.95 0.47 8.02
N ILE A 472 -4.74 0.75 6.73
CA ILE A 472 -4.68 -0.26 5.67
C ILE A 472 -3.22 -0.60 5.38
N VAL A 473 -2.84 -1.84 5.69
CA VAL A 473 -1.47 -2.37 5.57
C VAL A 473 -1.51 -3.75 4.90
N PRO A 474 -1.63 -3.81 3.56
CA PRO A 474 -1.66 -5.07 2.84
C PRO A 474 -0.33 -5.82 2.97
N SER A 475 -0.43 -7.14 3.09
CA SER A 475 0.74 -8.00 3.25
C SER A 475 0.54 -9.36 2.60
N GLU A 476 1.66 -9.99 2.19
CA GLU A 476 1.70 -11.40 1.84
C GLU A 476 1.31 -12.32 3.01
N LEU A 477 1.44 -11.83 4.24
CA LEU A 477 1.00 -12.50 5.46
C LEU A 477 -0.51 -12.79 5.45
N ARG A 478 -0.96 -13.58 6.43
CA ARG A 478 -2.38 -13.89 6.59
C ARG A 478 -3.18 -12.60 6.81
N PHE A 479 -4.28 -12.47 6.07
CA PHE A 479 -5.24 -11.38 6.22
C PHE A 479 -5.78 -11.29 7.66
N PHE A 480 -6.15 -10.08 8.08
CA PHE A 480 -6.77 -9.84 9.39
C PHE A 480 -7.49 -8.49 9.43
N ILE A 481 -8.34 -8.33 10.44
CA ILE A 481 -8.85 -7.03 10.90
C ILE A 481 -8.69 -7.03 12.43
N LYS A 482 -7.98 -6.05 12.99
CA LYS A 482 -7.62 -5.98 14.41
C LYS A 482 -7.80 -4.56 14.93
N ASP A 483 -8.29 -4.42 16.16
CA ASP A 483 -8.20 -3.16 16.90
C ASP A 483 -6.85 -3.15 17.65
N VAL A 484 -6.04 -2.13 17.38
CA VAL A 484 -4.74 -1.91 18.04
C VAL A 484 -4.71 -0.47 18.54
N ILE A 485 -4.83 -0.31 19.86
CA ILE A 485 -4.82 1.00 20.55
C ILE A 485 -5.91 1.94 19.99
N GLY A 486 -7.07 1.39 19.62
CA GLY A 486 -8.20 2.13 19.05
C GLY A 486 -8.14 2.29 17.53
N CYS A 487 -7.02 2.01 16.87
CA CYS A 487 -6.93 2.00 15.41
C CYS A 487 -7.42 0.65 14.87
N VAL A 488 -8.33 0.66 13.88
CA VAL A 488 -8.73 -0.56 13.17
C VAL A 488 -7.74 -0.83 12.05
N CYS A 489 -6.79 -1.74 12.31
CA CYS A 489 -5.78 -2.15 11.35
C CYS A 489 -6.27 -3.30 10.48
N VAL A 490 -6.10 -3.17 9.17
CA VAL A 490 -6.63 -4.10 8.16
C VAL A 490 -5.50 -4.53 7.23
N ASN A 491 -5.23 -5.83 7.22
CA ASN A 491 -4.55 -6.48 6.11
C ASN A 491 -5.61 -7.19 5.25
N PRO A 492 -6.02 -6.63 4.10
CA PRO A 492 -6.99 -7.27 3.21
C PRO A 492 -6.40 -8.52 2.51
N GLY A 493 -5.09 -8.75 2.62
CA GLY A 493 -4.33 -9.68 1.79
C GLY A 493 -4.09 -9.12 0.38
N ARG A 494 -3.45 -9.95 -0.45
CA ARG A 494 -3.32 -9.70 -1.89
C ARG A 494 -4.55 -10.25 -2.61
N LEU A 495 -5.00 -9.57 -3.66
CA LEU A 495 -6.12 -10.04 -4.49
C LEU A 495 -5.78 -11.33 -5.23
N THR A 496 -4.50 -11.53 -5.53
CA THR A 496 -3.96 -12.74 -6.17
C THR A 496 -2.72 -13.22 -5.42
N LYS A 497 -2.60 -14.53 -5.19
CA LYS A 497 -1.42 -15.15 -4.57
C LYS A 497 -0.87 -16.25 -5.49
N GLY A 498 0.17 -15.93 -6.25
CA GLY A 498 0.70 -16.82 -7.29
C GLY A 498 -0.38 -17.14 -8.33
N GLN A 499 -0.72 -18.41 -8.50
CA GLN A 499 -1.70 -18.88 -9.49
C GLN A 499 -3.15 -18.97 -8.96
N VAL A 500 -3.41 -18.61 -7.69
CA VAL A 500 -4.73 -18.75 -7.06
C VAL A 500 -5.32 -17.40 -6.64
N GLY A 501 -6.64 -17.37 -6.49
CA GLY A 501 -7.36 -16.20 -5.98
C GLY A 501 -6.97 -15.91 -4.53
N GLY A 502 -6.83 -14.63 -4.23
CA GLY A 502 -6.58 -14.11 -2.89
C GLY A 502 -7.85 -13.51 -2.28
N THR A 503 -7.73 -12.34 -1.68
CA THR A 503 -8.79 -11.72 -0.88
C THR A 503 -8.88 -10.21 -1.08
N TYR A 504 -10.03 -9.64 -0.70
CA TYR A 504 -10.26 -8.20 -0.58
C TYR A 504 -10.95 -7.89 0.75
N GLY A 505 -10.84 -6.65 1.21
CA GLY A 505 -11.50 -6.14 2.42
C GLY A 505 -12.75 -5.33 2.12
N ARG A 506 -13.72 -5.35 3.03
CA ARG A 506 -14.85 -4.42 3.04
C ARG A 506 -15.16 -3.96 4.46
N LEU A 507 -15.37 -2.67 4.64
CA LEU A 507 -15.53 -2.00 5.93
C LEU A 507 -16.80 -1.15 5.88
N LEU A 508 -17.61 -1.24 6.92
CA LEU A 508 -18.69 -0.29 7.16
C LEU A 508 -18.24 0.74 8.17
N ILE A 509 -18.38 1.99 7.74
CA ILE A 509 -17.95 3.14 8.49
C ILE A 509 -19.20 3.91 8.89
N GLN A 510 -19.25 4.28 10.16
CA GLN A 510 -20.30 5.09 10.75
C GLN A 510 -19.63 6.16 11.59
N ARG A 511 -19.80 7.42 11.18
CA ARG A 511 -19.35 8.53 12.00
C ARG A 511 -20.16 8.53 13.30
N SER A 512 -19.49 8.34 14.42
CA SER A 512 -20.15 8.35 15.72
C SER A 512 -20.25 9.78 16.24
N ALA A 513 -21.34 10.10 16.94
CA ALA A 513 -21.43 11.33 17.72
C ALA A 513 -20.34 11.31 18.82
N PRO A 514 -19.82 12.47 19.25
CA PRO A 514 -18.87 12.52 20.35
C PRO A 514 -19.46 11.84 21.59
N SER A 515 -18.71 10.91 22.18
CA SER A 515 -19.18 10.11 23.31
C SER A 515 -19.47 10.98 24.53
N ILE A 516 -20.63 10.78 25.16
CA ILE A 516 -21.02 11.48 26.41
C ILE A 516 -20.08 11.13 27.58
N ASP A 517 -19.48 9.93 27.57
CA ASP A 517 -18.61 9.41 28.64
C ASP A 517 -17.10 9.59 28.38
N GLY A 518 -16.71 10.35 27.35
CA GLY A 518 -15.30 10.56 26.98
C GLY A 518 -14.54 9.33 26.47
N LYS A 519 -15.21 8.19 26.27
CA LYS A 519 -14.62 6.97 25.70
C LYS A 519 -14.69 7.00 24.17
N ARG A 520 -13.54 6.89 23.50
CA ARG A 520 -13.46 6.83 22.04
C ARG A 520 -14.29 5.65 21.50
N VAL A 521 -15.18 5.95 20.55
CA VAL A 521 -15.91 4.96 19.77
C VAL A 521 -15.27 4.89 18.39
N SER A 522 -14.87 3.69 17.96
CA SER A 522 -14.30 3.50 16.62
C SER A 522 -15.35 3.78 15.55
N PRO A 523 -15.04 4.57 14.51
CA PRO A 523 -15.97 4.80 13.41
C PRO A 523 -16.13 3.58 12.49
N CYS A 524 -15.23 2.60 12.55
CA CYS A 524 -15.36 1.34 11.81
C CYS A 524 -16.21 0.35 12.62
N VAL A 525 -17.48 0.18 12.24
CA VAL A 525 -18.46 -0.61 13.00
C VAL A 525 -18.43 -2.11 12.65
N ALA A 526 -18.04 -2.43 11.41
CA ALA A 526 -17.95 -3.80 10.94
C ALA A 526 -16.93 -3.93 9.81
N GLY A 527 -16.27 -5.08 9.72
CA GLY A 527 -15.31 -5.37 8.67
C GLY A 527 -15.32 -6.84 8.27
N GLN A 528 -15.05 -7.13 7.00
CA GLN A 528 -14.85 -8.48 6.48
C GLN A 528 -13.67 -8.53 5.52
N VAL A 529 -12.98 -9.66 5.54
CA VAL A 529 -12.08 -10.07 4.45
C VAL A 529 -12.73 -11.23 3.71
N VAL A 530 -12.78 -11.15 2.39
CA VAL A 530 -13.54 -12.05 1.51
C VAL A 530 -12.66 -12.56 0.38
N LYS A 531 -12.78 -13.85 0.04
CA LYS A 531 -12.10 -14.43 -1.13
C LYS A 531 -12.70 -13.89 -2.44
N ILE A 532 -11.84 -13.48 -3.38
CA ILE A 532 -12.26 -12.95 -4.70
C ILE A 532 -12.79 -14.04 -5.62
#